data_AF-A0A3D2FA81-F1
#
_entry.id   AF-A0A3D2FA81-F1
#
_cell.length_a   1.000
_cell.length_b   1.000
_cell.length_c   1.000
_cell.angle_alpha   90.00
_cell.angle_beta   90.00
_cell.angle_gamma   90.00
#
_symmetry.space_group_name_H-M   'P 1'
#
loop_
_entity.id
_entity.type
_entity.pdbx_description
1 polymer ?
#
loop_
_entity_poly.entity_id
_entity_poly.type
_entity_poly.pdbx_seq_one_letter_code
_entity_poly.pdbx_strand_id
1 'polypeptide(L)'
;PNISARFFKALRFVNGLRDKARDMGYTDSEIDAYRKSPTEKARARAKGEAYLAANNVTVGNIESYCALGRAEIKKSSQIGALLRVN
;
A
#
# COMPACT_ATOMS: atom_id res chain seq x y z
N PRO A 1 -1.50 -18.76 2.38
CA PRO A 1 -0.89 -17.43 2.65
C PRO A 1 -0.45 -17.28 4.11
N ASN A 2 0.85 -17.06 4.35
CA ASN A 2 1.45 -16.94 5.69
C ASN A 2 1.80 -15.49 6.08
N ILE A 3 1.18 -14.51 5.44
CA ILE A 3 1.32 -13.09 5.76
C ILE A 3 -0.06 -12.50 6.02
N SER A 4 -0.16 -11.68 7.07
CA SER A 4 -1.34 -10.91 7.41
C SER A 4 -1.04 -9.41 7.45
N ALA A 5 -2.06 -8.59 7.22
CA ALA A 5 -1.96 -7.14 7.41
C ALA A 5 -1.94 -6.78 8.91
N ARG A 6 -1.15 -5.76 9.27
CA ARG A 6 -1.23 -5.08 10.56
C ARG A 6 -2.30 -4.00 10.47
N PHE A 7 -3.57 -4.40 10.52
CA PHE A 7 -4.71 -3.52 10.26
C PHE A 7 -4.69 -2.20 11.03
N PHE A 8 -4.43 -2.22 12.35
CA PHE A 8 -4.34 -0.99 13.14
C PHE A 8 -3.21 -0.05 12.68
N LYS A 9 -2.05 -0.59 12.27
CA LYS A 9 -0.97 0.23 11.70
C LYS A 9 -1.35 0.82 10.35
N ALA A 10 -1.98 0.02 9.49
CA ALA A 10 -2.44 0.49 8.18
C ALA A 10 -3.49 1.61 8.30
N LEU A 11 -4.47 1.45 9.20
CA LEU A 11 -5.48 2.47 9.47
C LEU A 11 -4.84 3.76 9.99
N ARG A 12 -3.93 3.65 10.97
CA ARG A 12 -3.20 4.82 11.49
C ARG A 12 -2.39 5.53 10.40
N PHE A 13 -1.72 4.76 9.53
CA PHE A 13 -0.93 5.31 8.43
C PHE A 13 -1.80 6.09 7.43
N VAL A 14 -2.92 5.51 6.98
CA VAL A 14 -3.84 6.18 6.04
C VAL A 14 -4.47 7.43 6.66
N ASN A 15 -4.86 7.37 7.94
CA ASN A 15 -5.35 8.55 8.65
C ASN A 15 -4.29 9.66 8.73
N GLY A 16 -3.03 9.31 9.01
CA GLY A 16 -1.93 10.27 9.02
C GLY A 16 -1.66 10.90 7.64
N LEU A 17 -1.85 10.15 6.54
CA LEU A 17 -1.79 10.73 5.19
C LEU A 17 -2.90 11.72 4.92
N ARG A 18 -4.13 11.44 5.39
CA ARG A 18 -5.26 12.38 5.30
C ARG A 18 -4.99 13.63 6.11
N ASP A 19 -4.50 13.49 7.34
CA ASP A 19 -4.22 14.63 8.22
C ASP A 19 -3.09 15.49 7.64
N LYS A 20 -2.04 14.88 7.09
CA LYS A 20 -1.00 15.59 6.34
C LYS A 20 -1.56 16.36 5.13
N ALA A 21 -2.53 15.80 4.41
CA ALA A 21 -3.18 16.51 3.31
C ALA A 21 -3.97 17.72 3.79
N ARG A 22 -4.67 17.61 4.92
CA ARG A 22 -5.36 18.74 5.56
C ARG A 22 -4.38 19.83 6.01
N ASP A 23 -3.24 19.45 6.58
CA ASP A 23 -2.18 20.39 6.98
C ASP A 23 -1.59 21.15 5.79
N MET A 24 -1.64 20.56 4.58
CA MET A 24 -1.27 21.22 3.32
C MET A 24 -2.38 22.11 2.75
N GLY A 25 -3.54 22.21 3.41
CA GLY A 25 -4.66 23.07 3.02
C GLY A 25 -5.74 22.39 2.19
N TYR A 26 -5.65 21.08 1.93
CA TYR A 26 -6.69 20.36 1.18
C TYR A 26 -7.92 20.07 2.04
N THR A 27 -9.10 20.29 1.48
CA THR A 27 -10.38 19.94 2.08
C THR A 27 -10.64 18.44 2.02
N ASP A 28 -11.50 17.93 2.91
CA ASP A 28 -11.93 16.53 2.88
C ASP A 28 -12.60 16.14 1.56
N SER A 29 -13.34 17.06 0.94
CA SER A 29 -13.95 16.86 -0.37
C SER A 29 -12.92 16.68 -1.48
N GLU A 30 -11.84 17.47 -1.48
CA GLU A 30 -10.76 17.34 -2.48
C GLU A 30 -9.99 16.05 -2.29
N ILE A 31 -9.68 15.68 -1.04
CA ILE A 31 -9.03 14.41 -0.71
C ILE A 31 -9.90 13.23 -1.15
N ASP A 32 -11.21 13.28 -0.92
CA ASP A 32 -12.12 12.21 -1.32
C ASP A 32 -12.32 12.16 -2.85
N ALA A 33 -12.42 13.30 -3.51
CA ALA A 33 -12.47 13.39 -4.97
C ALA A 33 -11.21 12.76 -5.60
N TYR A 34 -10.03 13.10 -5.06
CA TYR A 34 -8.76 12.50 -5.47
C TYR A 34 -8.75 10.98 -5.26
N ARG A 35 -9.13 10.52 -4.06
CA ARG A 35 -9.19 9.09 -3.72
C ARG A 35 -10.17 8.31 -4.60
N LYS A 36 -11.29 8.92 -4.99
CA LYS A 36 -12.34 8.29 -5.80
C LYS A 36 -12.05 8.35 -7.30
N SER A 37 -11.20 9.28 -7.74
CA SER A 37 -10.84 9.48 -9.14
C SER A 37 -10.38 8.18 -9.83
N PRO A 38 -11.03 7.77 -10.93
CA PRO A 38 -10.60 6.61 -11.71
C PRO A 38 -9.19 6.76 -12.26
N THR A 39 -8.79 7.97 -12.67
CA THR A 39 -7.46 8.24 -13.24
C THR A 39 -6.37 8.05 -12.19
N GLU A 40 -6.56 8.58 -10.99
CA GLU A 40 -5.59 8.44 -9.91
C GLU A 40 -5.52 7.02 -9.38
N LYS A 41 -6.65 6.31 -9.31
CA LYS A 41 -6.66 4.88 -9.01
C LYS A 41 -5.91 4.07 -10.06
N ALA A 42 -6.10 4.35 -11.35
CA ALA A 42 -5.37 3.68 -12.43
C ALA A 42 -3.87 3.94 -12.33
N ARG A 43 -3.47 5.20 -12.10
CA ARG A 43 -2.07 5.59 -11.88
C ARG A 43 -1.45 4.87 -10.68
N ALA A 44 -2.16 4.79 -9.56
CA ALA A 44 -1.70 4.08 -8.37
C ALA A 44 -1.57 2.56 -8.61
N ARG A 45 -2.51 1.95 -9.34
CA ARG A 45 -2.44 0.52 -9.72
C ARG A 45 -1.24 0.24 -10.63
N ALA A 46 -1.04 1.05 -11.66
CA ALA A 46 0.09 0.90 -12.58
C ALA A 46 1.44 0.96 -11.84
N LYS A 47 1.58 1.87 -10.85
CA LYS A 47 2.77 1.92 -9.98
C LYS A 47 2.93 0.64 -9.15
N GLY A 48 1.83 0.12 -8.60
CA GLY A 48 1.83 -1.13 -7.85
C GLY A 48 2.22 -2.33 -8.72
N GLU A 49 1.64 -2.45 -9.91
CA GLU A 49 1.95 -3.51 -10.87
C GLU A 49 3.41 -3.46 -11.33
N ALA A 50 3.93 -2.27 -11.64
CA ALA A 50 5.35 -2.09 -11.96
C ALA A 50 6.26 -2.50 -10.80
N TYR A 51 5.89 -2.17 -9.55
CA TYR A 51 6.62 -2.59 -8.36
C TYR A 51 6.63 -4.10 -8.20
N LEU A 52 5.48 -4.75 -8.37
CA LEU A 52 5.34 -6.20 -8.29
C LEU A 52 6.18 -6.91 -9.37
N ALA A 53 6.11 -6.42 -10.62
CA ALA A 53 6.89 -6.95 -11.74
C ALA A 53 8.40 -6.82 -11.50
N ALA A 54 8.87 -5.65 -11.04
CA ALA A 54 10.29 -5.43 -10.71
C ALA A 54 10.79 -6.32 -9.57
N ASN A 55 9.89 -6.88 -8.76
CA ASN A 55 10.20 -7.79 -7.67
C ASN A 55 9.84 -9.26 -7.98
N ASN A 56 9.67 -9.61 -9.26
CA ASN A 56 9.41 -10.98 -9.73
C ASN A 56 8.13 -11.62 -9.15
N VAL A 57 7.11 -10.81 -8.85
CA VAL A 57 5.80 -11.32 -8.44
C VAL A 57 5.04 -11.79 -9.67
N THR A 58 4.52 -13.02 -9.63
CA THR A 58 3.70 -13.59 -10.68
C THR A 58 2.22 -13.46 -10.32
N VAL A 59 1.45 -12.82 -11.19
CA VAL A 59 0.01 -12.67 -11.02
C VAL A 59 -0.65 -14.05 -10.90
N GLY A 60 -1.49 -14.23 -9.87
CA GLY A 60 -2.14 -15.51 -9.57
C GLY A 60 -1.29 -16.48 -8.72
N ASN A 61 0.00 -16.23 -8.52
CA ASN A 61 0.84 -17.06 -7.65
C ASN A 61 1.01 -16.42 -6.26
N ILE A 62 0.18 -16.83 -5.31
CA ILE A 62 0.17 -16.34 -3.92
C ILE A 62 1.55 -16.43 -3.25
N GLU A 63 2.33 -17.48 -3.50
CA GLU A 63 3.64 -17.64 -2.88
C GLU A 63 4.65 -16.58 -3.33
N SER A 64 4.56 -16.12 -4.58
CA SER A 64 5.40 -15.01 -5.07
C SER A 64 5.09 -13.69 -4.33
N TYR A 65 3.81 -13.41 -4.05
CA TYR A 65 3.41 -12.27 -3.22
C TYR A 65 3.90 -12.42 -1.78
N CYS A 66 3.79 -13.62 -1.20
CA CYS A 66 4.27 -13.87 0.16
C CYS A 66 5.81 -13.77 0.25
N ALA A 67 6.55 -14.20 -0.78
CA ALA A 67 8.00 -14.05 -0.84
C ALA A 67 8.42 -12.58 -0.83
N LEU A 68 7.78 -11.74 -1.65
CA LEU A 68 7.99 -10.29 -1.63
C LEU A 68 7.62 -9.70 -0.26
N GLY A 69 6.46 -10.05 0.29
CA GLY A 69 6.02 -9.56 1.60
C GLY A 69 7.03 -9.88 2.73
N ARG A 70 7.62 -11.09 2.74
CA ARG A 70 8.70 -11.45 3.68
C ARG A 70 9.95 -10.60 3.47
N ALA A 71 10.33 -10.35 2.23
CA ALA A 71 11.47 -9.49 1.91
C ALA A 71 11.25 -8.04 2.37
N GLU A 72 10.05 -7.49 2.16
CA GLU A 72 9.67 -6.15 2.63
C GLU A 72 9.70 -6.04 4.16
N ILE A 73 9.16 -7.05 4.87
CA ILE A 73 9.21 -7.12 6.34
C ILE A 73 10.66 -7.13 6.82
N LYS A 74 11.52 -7.97 6.22
CA LYS A 74 12.95 -8.06 6.58
C LYS A 74 13.68 -6.72 6.38
N LYS A 75 13.35 -5.98 5.32
CA LYS A 75 13.92 -4.66 5.03
C LYS A 75 13.36 -3.55 5.91
N SER A 76 12.38 -3.82 6.76
CA SER A 76 11.65 -2.80 7.54
C SER A 76 11.12 -1.66 6.66
N SER A 77 10.74 -1.97 5.42
CA SER A 77 10.23 -0.98 4.48
C SER A 77 8.85 -0.47 4.94
N GLN A 78 8.35 0.59 4.29
CA GLN A 78 6.98 1.05 4.56
C GLN A 78 5.94 -0.04 4.29
N ILE A 79 6.14 -0.88 3.27
CA ILE A 79 5.26 -2.04 2.98
C ILE A 79 5.40 -3.07 4.10
N GLY A 80 6.62 -3.43 4.47
CA GLY A 80 6.91 -4.40 5.53
C GLY A 80 6.38 -3.98 6.89
N ALA A 81 6.43 -2.69 7.21
CA ALA A 81 5.90 -2.12 8.45
C ALA A 81 4.39 -2.32 8.62
N LEU A 82 3.67 -2.51 7.50
CA LEU A 82 2.22 -2.76 7.45
C LEU A 82 1.86 -4.26 7.40
N LEU A 83 2.85 -5.15 7.32
CA LEU A 83 2.66 -6.60 7.20
C LEU A 83 3.25 -7.35 8.41
N ARG A 84 2.75 -8.57 8.65
CA ARG A 84 3.33 -9.51 9.60
C ARG A 84 3.33 -10.92 9.01
N VAL A 85 4.34 -11.71 9.37
CA VAL A 85 4.32 -13.16 9.14
C VAL A 85 3.42 -13.79 10.22
N ASN A 86 2.65 -14.81 9.85
CA ASN A 86 1.88 -15.64 10.77
C ASN A 86 2.67 -16.88 11.17
#